data_AF-A0A496NHT9-F1
#
_entry.id   AF-A0A496NHT9-F1
#
_cell.length_a   1.000
_cell.length_b   1.000
_cell.length_c   1.000
_cell.angle_alpha   90.00
_cell.angle_beta   90.00
_cell.angle_gamma   90.00
#
_symmetry.space_group_name_H-M   'P 1'
#
loop_
_entity.id
_entity.type
_entity.pdbx_description
1 polymer ?
#
loop_
_entity_poly.entity_id
_entity_poly.type
_entity_poly.pdbx_seq_one_letter_code
_entity_poly.pdbx_strand_id
1 'polypeptide(L)'
;KNSVQGAWGDEGRIQFFSSKAQNIFVPLGFKFTAGVGNIAYRLNCNELFEMLSQLGFVSGGKQNLSTIKANIPSQFHAEFDAGANM
;
A
#
# COMPACT_ATOMS: atom_id res chain seq x y z
N LYS A 1 -1.90 -14.34 -12.79
CA LYS A 1 -0.94 -14.79 -11.74
C LYS A 1 0.43 -14.81 -12.38
N ASN A 2 1.41 -14.09 -11.83
CA ASN A 2 2.69 -13.84 -12.50
C ASN A 2 3.73 -14.92 -12.18
N SER A 3 3.27 -16.15 -11.99
CA SER A 3 4.03 -17.28 -11.44
C SER A 3 4.76 -18.11 -12.51
N VAL A 4 4.96 -17.58 -13.73
CA VAL A 4 5.46 -18.38 -14.86
C VAL A 4 6.78 -17.92 -15.49
N GLN A 5 7.48 -16.93 -14.93
CA GLN A 5 8.77 -16.48 -15.46
C GLN A 5 9.77 -16.05 -14.38
N GLY A 6 10.20 -16.97 -13.52
CA GLY A 6 11.34 -16.72 -12.60
C GLY A 6 11.14 -15.60 -11.57
N ALA A 7 9.89 -15.21 -11.31
CA ALA A 7 9.55 -14.24 -10.27
C ALA A 7 9.76 -14.88 -8.89
N TRP A 8 10.43 -14.17 -7.98
CA TRP A 8 10.75 -14.62 -6.61
C TRP A 8 9.51 -14.72 -5.68
N GLY A 9 8.29 -14.66 -6.21
CA GLY A 9 7.03 -14.71 -5.48
C GLY A 9 5.95 -13.83 -6.13
N ASP A 10 4.71 -13.98 -5.69
CA ASP A 10 3.65 -13.03 -6.04
C ASP A 10 3.93 -11.69 -5.33
N GLU A 11 4.13 -10.62 -6.11
CA GLU A 11 4.46 -9.29 -5.59
C GLU A 11 3.36 -8.28 -5.94
N GLY A 12 2.74 -7.71 -4.91
CA GLY A 12 1.91 -6.52 -5.00
C GLY A 12 2.80 -5.30 -5.30
N ARG A 13 2.52 -4.62 -6.41
CA ARG A 13 3.23 -3.40 -6.80
C ARG A 13 2.24 -2.29 -7.09
N ILE A 14 2.48 -1.12 -6.50
CA ILE A 14 1.83 0.12 -6.94
C ILE A 14 2.65 0.68 -8.10
N GLN A 15 1.98 0.93 -9.23
CA GLN A 15 2.59 1.50 -10.43
C GLN A 15 2.39 3.01 -10.45
N PHE A 16 3.47 3.75 -10.63
CA PHE A 16 3.45 5.20 -10.75
C PHE A 16 3.83 5.60 -12.16
N PHE A 17 2.99 6.42 -12.79
CA PHE A 17 3.18 6.94 -14.15
C PHE A 17 3.87 8.32 -14.16
N SER A 18 4.30 8.81 -13.00
CA SER A 18 5.07 10.05 -12.85
C SER A 18 6.02 9.97 -11.65
N SER A 19 7.00 10.88 -11.61
CA SER A 19 7.99 11.01 -10.53
C SER A 19 7.48 11.67 -9.26
N LYS A 20 6.25 12.20 -9.29
CA LYS A 20 5.68 12.93 -8.15
C LYS A 20 5.65 12.09 -6.87
N ALA A 21 5.36 10.79 -6.99
CA ALA A 21 5.33 9.89 -5.85
C ALA A 21 6.71 9.67 -5.23
N GLN A 22 7.78 9.57 -6.04
CA GLN A 22 9.14 9.45 -5.52
C GLN A 22 9.51 10.64 -4.64
N ASN A 23 9.15 11.85 -5.06
CA ASN A 23 9.44 13.08 -4.31
C ASN A 23 8.75 13.13 -2.93
N ILE A 24 7.64 12.42 -2.76
CA ILE A 24 6.87 12.36 -1.51
C ILE A 24 7.38 11.20 -0.63
N PHE A 25 7.55 10.01 -1.21
CA PHE A 25 7.74 8.79 -0.45
C PHE A 25 9.21 8.41 -0.22
N VAL A 26 10.14 8.81 -1.10
CA VAL A 26 11.58 8.55 -0.86
C VAL A 26 12.08 9.25 0.41
N PRO A 27 11.72 10.53 0.69
CA PRO A 27 12.06 11.15 1.97
C PRO A 27 11.50 10.44 3.20
N LEU A 28 10.41 9.67 3.03
CA LEU A 28 9.78 8.85 4.07
C LEU A 28 10.42 7.45 4.17
N GLY A 29 11.49 7.17 3.42
CA GLY A 29 12.24 5.90 3.49
C GLY A 29 11.79 4.82 2.51
N PHE A 30 10.79 5.09 1.65
CA PHE A 30 10.30 4.09 0.69
C PHE A 30 11.26 3.91 -0.49
N LYS A 31 11.53 2.65 -0.83
CA LYS A 31 12.40 2.29 -1.96
C LYS A 31 11.58 1.95 -3.19
N PHE A 32 11.79 2.72 -4.25
CA PHE A 32 11.17 2.47 -5.56
C PHE A 32 12.10 1.65 -6.45
N THR A 33 11.51 0.83 -7.31
CA THR A 33 12.19 0.18 -8.42
C THR A 33 11.80 0.87 -9.73
N ALA A 34 12.70 0.89 -10.71
CA ALA A 34 12.39 1.44 -12.04
C ALA A 34 11.18 0.72 -12.65
N GLY A 35 10.30 1.48 -13.33
CA GLY A 35 9.21 0.90 -14.10
C GLY A 35 9.65 0.39 -15.47
N VAL A 36 8.68 -0.09 -16.27
CA VAL A 36 8.87 -0.51 -17.66
C VAL A 36 7.77 0.10 -18.53
N GLY A 37 8.09 0.43 -19.79
CA GLY A 37 7.16 1.10 -20.70
C GLY A 37 6.74 2.48 -20.17
N ASN A 38 5.43 2.71 -20.04
CA ASN A 38 4.87 3.98 -19.54
C ASN A 38 4.90 4.09 -18.00
N ILE A 39 5.38 3.07 -17.30
CA ILE A 39 5.50 3.08 -15.84
C ILE A 39 6.84 3.75 -15.52
N ALA A 40 6.80 4.85 -14.78
CA ALA A 40 8.01 5.53 -14.37
C ALA A 40 8.68 4.77 -13.20
N TYR A 41 7.90 4.38 -12.19
CA TYR A 41 8.41 3.70 -11.00
C TYR A 41 7.39 2.70 -10.44
N ARG A 42 7.88 1.71 -9.71
CA ARG A 42 7.09 0.69 -9.01
C ARG A 42 7.50 0.68 -7.54
N LEU A 43 6.53 0.63 -6.64
CA LEU A 43 6.75 0.45 -5.21
C LEU A 43 6.26 -0.94 -4.82
N ASN A 44 7.13 -1.74 -4.20
CA ASN A 44 6.71 -3.00 -3.56
C ASN A 44 5.84 -2.64 -2.36
N CYS A 45 4.67 -3.27 -2.25
CA CYS A 45 3.74 -3.02 -1.16
C CYS A 45 3.30 -4.32 -0.46
N ASN A 46 4.09 -5.39 -0.56
CA ASN A 46 3.77 -6.64 0.13
C ASN A 46 3.65 -6.43 1.65
N GLU A 47 4.65 -5.77 2.27
CA GLU A 47 4.61 -5.46 3.71
C GLU A 47 3.43 -4.55 4.08
N LEU A 48 3.06 -3.62 3.20
CA LEU A 48 1.88 -2.77 3.41
C LEU A 48 0.59 -3.60 3.39
N PHE A 49 0.43 -4.52 2.43
CA PHE A 49 -0.74 -5.38 2.36
C PHE A 49 -0.83 -6.31 3.58
N GLU A 50 0.30 -6.86 4.03
CA GLU A 50 0.36 -7.64 5.27
C GLU A 50 -0.06 -6.82 6.48
N MET A 51 0.48 -5.60 6.63
CA MET A 51 0.10 -4.69 7.71
C MET A 51 -1.40 -4.34 7.67
N LEU A 52 -1.93 -4.01 6.50
CA LEU A 52 -3.37 -3.72 6.34
C LEU A 52 -4.21 -4.95 6.71
N SER A 53 -3.79 -6.15 6.31
CA SER A 53 -4.48 -7.38 6.71
C SER A 53 -4.43 -7.61 8.22
N GLN A 54 -3.31 -7.32 8.89
CA GLN A 54 -3.17 -7.43 10.35
C GLN A 54 -4.05 -6.41 11.08
N LEU A 55 -4.24 -5.22 10.50
CA LEU A 55 -5.16 -4.21 11.02
C LEU A 55 -6.63 -4.59 10.79
N GLY A 56 -6.92 -5.62 9.99
CA GLY A 56 -8.28 -6.11 9.73
C GLY A 56 -8.94 -5.53 8.47
N PHE A 57 -8.16 -4.91 7.58
CA PHE A 57 -8.65 -4.56 6.24
C PHE A 57 -8.88 -5.83 5.42
N VAL A 58 -9.97 -5.83 4.66
CA VAL A 58 -10.30 -6.93 3.74
C VAL A 58 -10.13 -6.49 2.29
N SER A 59 -9.58 -7.38 1.46
CA SER A 59 -9.44 -7.13 0.03
C SER A 59 -10.80 -7.21 -0.66
N GLY A 60 -11.26 -6.06 -1.18
CA GLY A 60 -12.61 -5.93 -1.72
C GLY A 60 -13.70 -6.06 -0.65
N GLY A 61 -14.93 -5.67 -1.01
CA GLY A 61 -16.08 -5.76 -0.12
C GLY A 61 -16.16 -4.65 0.94
N LYS A 62 -17.06 -4.86 1.91
CA LYS A 62 -17.38 -3.89 2.96
C LYS A 62 -16.39 -4.00 4.13
N GLN A 63 -15.76 -2.89 4.48
CA GLN A 63 -14.84 -2.81 5.61
C GLN A 63 -15.57 -2.76 6.95
N ASN A 64 -14.96 -3.32 8.01
CA ASN A 64 -15.41 -3.13 9.39
C ASN A 64 -14.55 -2.06 10.07
N LEU A 65 -15.03 -0.81 10.03
CA LEU A 65 -14.28 0.35 10.54
C LEU A 65 -13.98 0.26 12.04
N SER A 66 -14.87 -0.36 12.83
CA SER A 66 -14.66 -0.52 14.27
C SER A 66 -13.50 -1.47 14.57
N THR A 67 -13.42 -2.60 13.86
CA THR A 67 -12.31 -3.56 14.00
C THR A 67 -11.00 -2.92 13.56
N ILE A 68 -11.01 -2.24 12.41
CA ILE A 68 -9.82 -1.58 11.88
C ILE A 68 -9.29 -0.54 12.87
N LYS A 69 -10.16 0.36 13.35
CA LYS A 69 -9.77 1.41 14.30
C LYS A 69 -9.23 0.84 15.61
N ALA A 70 -9.79 -0.26 16.11
CA ALA A 70 -9.31 -0.91 17.34
C ALA A 70 -7.87 -1.45 17.22
N ASN A 71 -7.43 -1.81 16.01
CA ASN A 71 -6.08 -2.33 15.75
C ASN A 71 -5.07 -1.23 15.38
N ILE A 72 -5.53 -0.01 15.11
CA ILE A 72 -4.68 1.15 14.80
C ILE A 72 -4.22 1.81 16.12
N PRO A 73 -2.94 2.20 16.26
CA PRO A 73 -2.47 3.01 17.39
C PRO A 73 -3.30 4.28 17.58
N SER A 74 -3.64 4.61 18.82
CA SER A 74 -4.57 5.72 19.15
C SER A 74 -4.15 7.07 18.57
N GLN A 75 -2.84 7.31 18.41
CA GLN A 75 -2.29 8.52 17.80
C GLN A 75 -2.72 8.77 16.34
N PHE A 76 -3.22 7.75 15.63
CA PHE A 76 -3.65 7.84 14.24
C PHE A 76 -5.18 7.78 14.07
N HIS A 77 -5.94 7.77 15.18
CA HIS A 77 -7.40 7.65 15.14
C HIS A 77 -8.06 8.87 14.49
N ALA A 78 -7.52 10.07 14.70
CA ALA A 78 -8.07 11.29 14.13
C ALA A 78 -7.97 11.31 12.60
N GLU A 79 -6.80 10.93 12.07
CA GLU A 79 -6.55 10.82 10.63
C GLU A 79 -7.37 9.70 10.00
N PHE A 80 -7.50 8.56 10.69
CA PHE A 80 -8.35 7.47 10.24
C PHE A 80 -9.82 7.90 10.15
N ASP A 81 -10.36 8.55 11.19
CA ASP A 81 -11.73 9.04 11.20
C ASP A 81 -11.97 10.11 10.12
N ALA A 82 -10.99 10.98 9.88
CA ALA A 82 -11.08 11.97 8.81
C ALA A 82 -11.22 11.29 7.44
N GLY A 83 -10.38 10.30 7.15
CA GLY A 83 -10.43 9.56 5.89
C GLY A 83 -11.69 8.69 5.73
N ALA A 84 -12.19 8.10 6.81
CA ALA A 84 -13.39 7.25 6.77
C ALA A 84 -14.70 8.01 6.49
N ASN A 85 -14.70 9.33 6.69
CA ASN A 85 -15.86 10.21 6.49
C ASN A 85 -15.82 11.01 5.17
N MET A 86 -14.84 10.75 4.31
CA MET A 86 -14.75 11.35 2.95
C MET A 86 -15.56 10.57 1.93
#